data_AF-A0A1I1DQC4-F1
#
_entry.id   AF-A0A1I1DQC4-F1
#
_cell.length_a   1.000
_cell.length_b   1.000
_cell.length_c   1.000
_cell.angle_alpha   90.00
_cell.angle_beta   90.00
_cell.angle_gamma   90.00
#
_symmetry.space_group_name_H-M   'P 1'
#
loop_
_entity.id
_entity.type
_entity.pdbx_description
1 polymer ?
#
loop_
_entity_poly.entity_id
_entity_poly.type
_entity_poly.pdbx_seq_one_letter_code
_entity_poly.pdbx_strand_id
1 'polypeptide(L)'
;MFFAPSQFSFARMLTRHWEAILAECLALPGQEFDAWPERNLYSHGWDVYGLYVGQQPLLENCIFCPHTAGLLQLVPGLSAAGFSRLAPGAEIRPHVGYSDQVLRLHLALRASGDCGIRVGRQVRRWIPGQCLVFDDTVEHQAWNRGDAERLVLLLDFDKPLQGLDADEQH
;
A
#
# COMPACT_ATOMS: atom_id res chain seq x y z
N MET A 1 -9.68 -6.57 -8.83
CA MET A 1 -9.11 -7.91 -9.15
C MET A 1 -7.66 -7.93 -8.66
N PHE A 2 -7.10 -9.07 -8.22
CA PHE A 2 -5.68 -9.16 -7.88
C PHE A 2 -4.80 -9.43 -9.10
N PHE A 3 -3.58 -8.88 -9.09
CA PHE A 3 -2.54 -9.09 -10.09
C PHE A 3 -1.32 -9.76 -9.44
N ALA A 4 -0.53 -10.49 -10.23
CA ALA A 4 0.68 -11.10 -9.75
C ALA A 4 1.76 -10.02 -9.53
N PRO A 5 2.32 -9.85 -8.32
CA PRO A 5 3.34 -8.83 -8.08
C PRO A 5 4.59 -8.99 -8.97
N SER A 6 4.87 -10.20 -9.44
CA SER A 6 5.99 -10.49 -10.36
C SER A 6 5.88 -9.82 -11.73
N GLN A 7 4.70 -9.32 -12.10
CA GLN A 7 4.51 -8.50 -13.30
C GLN A 7 5.15 -7.11 -13.17
N PHE A 8 5.46 -6.69 -11.93
CA PHE A 8 5.97 -5.36 -11.62
C PHE A 8 7.38 -5.47 -11.04
N SER A 9 8.40 -5.08 -11.80
CA SER A 9 9.81 -5.20 -11.41
C SER A 9 10.12 -4.49 -10.09
N PHE A 10 9.51 -3.33 -9.85
CA PHE A 10 9.64 -2.56 -8.62
C PHE A 10 9.07 -3.28 -7.39
N ALA A 11 8.07 -4.17 -7.54
CA ALA A 11 7.54 -4.93 -6.41
C ALA A 11 8.61 -5.87 -5.81
N ARG A 12 9.47 -6.46 -6.64
CA ARG A 12 10.61 -7.29 -6.19
C ARG A 12 11.65 -6.44 -5.47
N MET A 13 11.92 -5.23 -5.94
CA MET A 13 12.80 -4.29 -5.26
C MET A 13 12.25 -3.92 -3.88
N LEU A 14 10.99 -3.51 -3.78
CA LEU A 14 10.33 -3.22 -2.51
C LEU A 14 10.38 -4.42 -1.54
N THR A 15 10.10 -5.63 -2.04
CA THR A 15 10.20 -6.88 -1.26
C THR A 15 11.61 -7.14 -0.75
N ARG A 16 12.67 -6.81 -1.50
CA ARG A 16 14.07 -7.00 -1.04
C ARG A 16 14.47 -6.03 0.06
N HIS A 17 13.84 -4.85 0.08
CA HIS A 17 14.18 -3.74 0.95
C HIS A 17 13.19 -3.55 2.12
N TRP A 18 12.25 -4.49 2.29
CA TRP A 18 11.11 -4.34 3.19
C TRP A 18 11.49 -4.12 4.65
N GLU A 19 12.57 -4.72 5.15
CA GLU A 19 13.02 -4.55 6.54
C GLU A 19 13.52 -3.13 6.81
N ALA A 20 14.22 -2.53 5.84
CA ALA A 20 14.68 -1.14 5.93
C ALA A 20 13.50 -0.16 5.82
N ILE A 21 12.52 -0.45 4.96
CA ILE A 21 11.26 0.31 4.86
C ILE A 21 10.49 0.23 6.20
N LEU A 22 10.39 -0.96 6.79
CA LEU A 22 9.78 -1.15 8.10
C LEU A 22 10.53 -0.37 9.18
N ALA A 23 11.87 -0.40 9.17
CA ALA A 23 12.68 0.31 10.16
C ALA A 23 12.42 1.83 10.13
N GLU A 24 12.33 2.44 8.94
CA GLU A 24 11.96 3.87 8.80
C GLU A 24 10.53 4.11 9.30
N CYS A 25 9.58 3.26 8.92
CA CYS A 25 8.19 3.37 9.39
C CYS A 25 8.07 3.30 10.93
N LEU A 26 8.84 2.42 11.58
CA LEU A 26 8.85 2.28 13.04
C LEU A 26 9.60 3.39 13.77
N ALA A 27 10.51 4.09 13.09
CA ALA A 27 11.23 5.23 13.66
C ALA A 27 10.36 6.51 13.70
N LEU A 28 9.29 6.56 12.91
CA LEU A 28 8.35 7.68 12.92
C LEU A 28 7.57 7.73 14.25
N PRO A 29 7.47 8.91 14.89
CA PRO A 29 6.60 9.08 16.04
C PRO A 29 5.13 8.84 15.65
N GLY A 30 4.39 8.09 16.47
CA GLY A 30 3.02 7.70 16.14
C GLY A 30 2.02 8.86 15.97
N GLN A 31 2.37 10.05 16.46
CA GLN A 31 1.61 11.31 16.34
C GLN A 31 1.72 11.97 14.96
N GLU A 32 2.72 11.57 14.16
CA GLU A 32 2.90 12.07 12.79
C GLU A 32 1.96 11.37 11.80
N PHE A 33 1.27 10.31 12.23
CA PHE A 33 0.25 9.65 11.43
C PHE A 33 -1.08 10.37 11.57
N ASP A 34 -1.65 10.79 10.46
CA ASP A 34 -2.96 11.42 10.39
C ASP A 34 -4.07 10.39 10.23
N ALA A 35 -5.18 10.57 10.94
CA ALA A 35 -6.36 9.74 10.75
C ALA A 35 -6.90 9.86 9.32
N TRP A 36 -7.25 8.72 8.69
CA TRP A 36 -7.84 8.73 7.35
C TRP A 36 -9.14 9.58 7.35
N PRO A 37 -9.31 10.49 6.37
CA PRO A 37 -10.40 11.49 6.41
C PRO A 37 -11.79 10.88 6.30
N GLU A 38 -11.95 9.75 5.60
CA GLU A 38 -13.24 9.08 5.41
C GLU A 38 -13.63 8.22 6.62
N ARG A 39 -13.92 8.88 7.74
CA ARG A 39 -14.20 8.24 9.04
C ARG A 39 -15.38 7.26 9.03
N ASN A 40 -16.27 7.37 8.06
CA ASN A 40 -17.39 6.44 7.85
C ASN A 40 -16.95 5.09 7.27
N LEU A 41 -15.75 4.99 6.68
CA LEU A 41 -15.24 3.77 6.08
C LEU A 41 -14.65 2.79 7.09
N TYR A 42 -14.27 3.21 8.28
CA TYR A 42 -13.57 2.35 9.23
C TYR A 42 -14.15 2.42 10.64
N SER A 43 -13.92 1.37 11.43
CA SER A 43 -14.39 1.32 12.82
C SER A 43 -13.59 2.23 13.75
N HIS A 44 -12.26 2.16 13.68
CA HIS A 44 -11.31 2.94 14.48
C HIS A 44 -9.88 2.80 13.95
N GLY A 45 -8.99 3.71 14.34
CA GLY A 45 -7.53 3.54 14.23
C GLY A 45 -7.00 3.21 12.84
N TRP A 46 -7.52 3.88 11.81
CA TRP A 46 -6.92 3.87 10.48
C TRP A 46 -6.19 5.19 10.25
N ASP A 47 -4.86 5.15 10.36
CA ASP A 47 -4.01 6.33 10.23
C ASP A 47 -3.01 6.15 9.08
N VAL A 48 -2.57 7.26 8.49
CA VAL A 48 -1.68 7.29 7.34
C VAL A 48 -0.54 8.28 7.54
N TYR A 49 0.62 7.94 6.98
CA TYR A 49 1.77 8.84 6.84
C TYR A 49 2.08 8.97 5.36
N GLY A 50 1.72 10.10 4.76
CA GLY A 50 1.88 10.33 3.33
C GLY A 50 3.34 10.55 2.94
N LEU A 51 3.77 9.98 1.82
CA LEU A 51 5.08 10.21 1.20
C LEU A 51 4.95 10.83 -0.19
N TYR A 52 3.87 10.51 -0.91
CA TYR A 52 3.55 11.04 -2.23
C TYR A 52 2.06 11.34 -2.35
N VAL A 53 1.71 12.46 -2.98
CA VAL A 53 0.34 12.84 -3.34
C VAL A 53 0.34 13.50 -4.72
N GLY A 54 -0.50 13.02 -5.63
CA GLY A 54 -0.64 13.61 -6.97
C GLY A 54 0.67 13.63 -7.77
N GLN A 55 1.44 12.55 -7.71
CA GLN A 55 2.78 12.40 -8.32
C GLN A 55 3.86 13.33 -7.74
N GLN A 56 3.57 14.07 -6.66
CA GLN A 56 4.53 14.93 -5.99
C GLN A 56 4.97 14.31 -4.66
N PRO A 57 6.29 14.28 -4.34
CA PRO A 57 6.75 13.87 -3.03
C PRO A 57 6.38 14.93 -1.98
N LEU A 58 5.93 14.47 -0.81
CA LEU A 58 5.80 15.31 0.38
C LEU A 58 7.19 15.40 1.02
N LEU A 59 7.96 16.41 0.65
CA LEU A 59 9.38 16.51 1.00
C LEU A 59 9.59 16.52 2.52
N GLU A 60 8.72 17.20 3.26
CA GLU A 60 8.73 17.26 4.73
C GLU A 60 8.61 15.88 5.39
N ASN A 61 7.97 14.92 4.71
CA ASN A 61 7.80 13.56 5.21
C ASN A 61 8.90 12.64 4.67
N CYS A 62 9.27 12.79 3.40
CA CYS A 62 10.31 12.01 2.75
C CYS A 62 11.68 12.15 3.41
N ILE A 63 12.00 13.31 4.02
CA ILE A 63 13.28 13.49 4.74
C ILE A 63 13.45 12.53 5.93
N PHE A 64 12.37 12.03 6.51
CA PHE A 64 12.41 11.06 7.62
C PHE A 64 12.42 9.61 7.14
N CYS A 65 12.14 9.37 5.86
CA CYS A 65 12.13 8.05 5.23
C CYS A 65 12.99 8.05 3.94
N PRO A 66 14.27 8.49 3.99
CA PRO A 66 15.07 8.72 2.78
C PRO A 66 15.27 7.46 1.94
N HIS A 67 15.40 6.29 2.55
CA HIS A 67 15.56 5.03 1.82
C HIS A 67 14.25 4.63 1.12
N THR A 68 13.12 4.72 1.82
CA THR A 68 11.79 4.49 1.22
C THR A 68 11.51 5.49 0.10
N ALA A 69 11.79 6.78 0.31
CA ALA A 69 11.61 7.82 -0.70
C ALA A 69 12.46 7.56 -1.96
N GLY A 70 13.73 7.13 -1.80
CA GLY A 70 14.59 6.77 -2.92
C GLY A 70 14.06 5.58 -3.73
N LEU A 71 13.47 4.57 -3.06
CA LEU A 71 12.84 3.44 -3.74
C LEU A 71 11.56 3.85 -4.48
N LEU A 72 10.76 4.75 -3.90
CA LEU A 72 9.52 5.24 -4.51
C LEU A 72 9.77 6.00 -5.81
N GLN A 73 10.89 6.72 -5.94
CA GLN A 73 11.29 7.37 -7.19
C GLN A 73 11.50 6.41 -8.37
N LEU A 74 11.74 5.12 -8.08
CA LEU A 74 11.95 4.09 -9.09
C LEU A 74 10.64 3.40 -9.52
N VAL A 75 9.50 3.77 -8.94
CA VAL A 75 8.18 3.24 -9.30
C VAL A 75 7.61 4.02 -10.49
N PRO A 76 7.45 3.41 -11.66
CA PRO A 76 6.88 4.09 -12.83
C PRO A 76 5.44 4.52 -12.57
N GLY A 77 5.09 5.76 -12.93
CA GLY A 77 3.72 6.27 -12.81
C GLY A 77 3.23 6.40 -11.37
N LEU A 78 4.13 6.55 -10.38
CA LEU A 78 3.73 6.68 -8.98
C LEU A 78 2.89 7.94 -8.75
N SER A 79 1.64 7.74 -8.33
CA SER A 79 0.68 8.84 -8.09
C SER A 79 0.48 9.15 -6.62
N ALA A 80 0.47 8.14 -5.75
CA ALA A 80 0.38 8.30 -4.31
C ALA A 80 1.17 7.21 -3.60
N ALA A 81 1.71 7.51 -2.42
CA ALA A 81 2.36 6.53 -1.57
C ALA A 81 2.34 6.98 -0.11
N GLY A 82 2.33 6.02 0.81
CA GLY A 82 2.45 6.29 2.23
C GLY A 82 2.35 5.03 3.08
N PHE A 83 2.68 5.17 4.37
CA PHE A 83 2.42 4.10 5.33
C PHE A 83 0.96 4.13 5.76
N SER A 84 0.32 2.97 5.81
CA SER A 84 -1.05 2.79 6.28
C SER A 84 -1.06 1.88 7.50
N ARG A 85 -1.44 2.45 8.64
CA ARG A 85 -1.55 1.79 9.94
C ARG A 85 -3.00 1.49 10.25
N LEU A 86 -3.27 0.25 10.61
CA LEU A 86 -4.60 -0.18 11.04
C LEU A 86 -4.52 -0.83 12.41
N ALA A 87 -5.24 -0.27 13.37
CA ALA A 87 -5.26 -0.71 14.76
C ALA A 87 -5.76 -2.16 14.92
N PRO A 88 -5.39 -2.86 16.01
CA PRO A 88 -5.98 -4.14 16.36
C PRO A 88 -7.51 -4.09 16.42
N GLY A 89 -8.16 -5.11 15.90
CA GLY A 89 -9.62 -5.23 15.82
C GLY A 89 -10.30 -4.29 14.84
N ALA A 90 -9.57 -3.45 14.10
CA ALA A 90 -10.18 -2.49 13.19
C ALA A 90 -10.60 -3.13 11.85
N GLU A 91 -11.72 -2.66 11.32
CA GLU A 91 -12.22 -3.06 10.01
C GLU A 91 -12.48 -1.82 9.14
N ILE A 92 -12.13 -1.94 7.86
CA ILE A 92 -12.47 -1.00 6.79
C ILE A 92 -13.60 -1.64 5.98
N ARG A 93 -14.75 -0.97 5.94
CA ARG A 93 -15.98 -1.39 5.27
C ARG A 93 -15.77 -1.56 3.76
N PRO A 94 -16.63 -2.33 3.08
CA PRO A 94 -16.62 -2.42 1.63
C PRO A 94 -16.73 -1.04 0.97
N HIS A 95 -15.81 -0.75 0.05
CA HIS A 95 -15.77 0.49 -0.73
C HIS A 95 -15.08 0.25 -2.08
N VAL A 96 -15.09 1.26 -2.94
CA VAL A 96 -14.39 1.29 -4.22
C VAL A 96 -13.47 2.49 -4.28
N GLY A 97 -12.34 2.34 -4.97
CA GLY A 97 -11.42 3.42 -5.29
C GLY A 97 -12.04 4.45 -6.23
N TYR A 98 -11.43 5.63 -6.28
CA TYR A 98 -11.93 6.78 -7.03
C TYR A 98 -11.49 6.80 -8.50
N SER A 99 -10.35 6.19 -8.81
CA SER A 99 -9.69 6.30 -10.11
C SER A 99 -9.57 4.95 -10.78
N ASP A 100 -10.00 4.86 -12.03
CA ASP A 100 -9.80 3.69 -12.87
C ASP A 100 -8.43 3.69 -13.57
N GLN A 101 -7.60 4.72 -13.33
CA GLN A 101 -6.30 4.90 -13.97
C GLN A 101 -5.13 4.28 -13.20
N VAL A 102 -5.34 3.84 -11.95
CA VAL A 102 -4.26 3.32 -11.10
C VAL A 102 -4.47 1.88 -10.65
N LEU A 103 -3.39 1.13 -10.45
CA LEU A 103 -3.37 -0.06 -9.60
C LEU A 103 -2.84 0.33 -8.21
N ARG A 104 -3.32 -0.39 -7.20
CA ARG A 104 -2.84 -0.27 -5.82
C ARG A 104 -1.95 -1.44 -5.46
N LEU A 105 -0.78 -1.16 -4.91
CA LEU A 105 0.11 -2.15 -4.28
C LEU A 105 0.16 -1.90 -2.78
N HIS A 106 0.08 -2.98 -2.01
CA HIS A 106 0.43 -3.01 -0.59
C HIS A 106 1.64 -3.92 -0.38
N LEU A 107 2.75 -3.36 0.10
CA LEU A 107 3.83 -4.15 0.71
C LEU A 107 3.52 -4.30 2.20
N ALA A 108 3.37 -5.55 2.66
CA ALA A 108 3.17 -5.81 4.08
C ALA A 108 4.48 -5.58 4.87
N LEU A 109 4.45 -4.66 5.84
CA LEU A 109 5.58 -4.37 6.72
C LEU A 109 5.42 -5.08 8.07
N ARG A 110 4.21 -5.06 8.62
CA ARG A 110 3.84 -5.77 9.84
C ARG A 110 2.41 -6.28 9.72
N ALA A 111 2.20 -7.55 10.01
CA ALA A 111 0.89 -8.16 10.13
C ALA A 111 1.00 -9.41 11.02
N SER A 112 0.12 -9.52 12.02
CA SER A 112 -0.02 -10.71 12.88
C SER A 112 -1.46 -11.24 12.81
N GLY A 113 -1.63 -12.52 13.12
CA GLY A 113 -2.95 -13.14 13.20
C GLY A 113 -3.79 -12.99 11.92
N ASP A 114 -5.06 -12.63 12.08
CA ASP A 114 -6.04 -12.54 11.00
C ASP A 114 -6.08 -11.14 10.36
N CYS A 115 -5.03 -10.79 9.63
CA CYS A 115 -4.93 -9.55 8.85
C CYS A 115 -5.25 -9.81 7.37
N GLY A 116 -6.37 -9.30 6.84
CA GLY A 116 -6.83 -9.66 5.50
C GLY A 116 -7.48 -8.56 4.70
N ILE A 117 -7.53 -8.78 3.38
CA ILE A 117 -8.23 -7.96 2.40
C ILE A 117 -9.06 -8.85 1.49
N ARG A 118 -10.29 -8.42 1.22
CA ARG A 118 -11.16 -8.99 0.18
C ARG A 118 -11.21 -8.00 -0.97
N VAL A 119 -10.99 -8.46 -2.19
CA VAL A 119 -11.19 -7.69 -3.44
C VAL A 119 -12.11 -8.50 -4.33
N GLY A 120 -13.34 -8.00 -4.54
CA GLY A 120 -14.42 -8.77 -5.15
C GLY A 120 -14.70 -10.05 -4.38
N ARG A 121 -14.49 -11.21 -5.03
CA ARG A 121 -14.70 -12.54 -4.44
C ARG A 121 -13.43 -13.17 -3.85
N GLN A 122 -12.28 -12.54 -4.00
CA GLN A 122 -10.99 -13.11 -3.60
C GLN A 122 -10.54 -12.52 -2.26
N VAL A 123 -10.08 -13.37 -1.36
CA VAL A 123 -9.49 -12.98 -0.08
C VAL A 123 -7.99 -13.28 -0.10
N ARG A 124 -7.18 -12.34 0.37
CA ARG A 124 -5.74 -12.47 0.58
C ARG A 124 -5.37 -11.98 1.96
N ARG A 125 -4.30 -12.54 2.52
CA ARG A 125 -3.73 -12.13 3.82
C ARG A 125 -2.43 -11.38 3.58
N TRP A 126 -2.15 -10.40 4.42
CA TRP A 126 -0.84 -9.77 4.41
C TRP A 126 0.17 -10.70 5.07
N ILE A 127 1.28 -10.95 4.37
CA ILE A 127 2.42 -11.70 4.87
C ILE A 127 3.61 -10.74 4.85
N PRO A 128 4.27 -10.44 5.98
CA PRO A 128 5.39 -9.50 6.04
C PRO A 128 6.43 -9.76 4.95
N GLY A 129 6.87 -8.69 4.28
CA GLY A 129 7.79 -8.73 3.15
C GLY A 129 7.14 -9.08 1.81
N GLN A 130 5.84 -9.41 1.75
CA GLN A 130 5.17 -9.72 0.48
C GLN A 130 4.29 -8.56 -0.01
N CYS A 131 4.22 -8.43 -1.34
CA CYS A 131 3.35 -7.48 -2.00
C CYS A 131 2.00 -8.11 -2.37
N LEU A 132 0.93 -7.33 -2.27
CA LEU A 132 -0.34 -7.57 -2.93
C LEU A 132 -0.56 -6.45 -3.94
N VAL A 133 -0.98 -6.77 -5.17
CA VAL A 133 -1.35 -5.78 -6.20
C VAL A 133 -2.79 -6.02 -6.61
N PHE A 134 -3.61 -4.97 -6.65
CA PHE A 134 -5.01 -5.07 -7.01
C PHE A 134 -5.56 -3.80 -7.65
N ASP A 135 -6.61 -3.98 -8.45
CA ASP A 135 -7.47 -2.89 -8.92
C ASP A 135 -8.48 -2.55 -7.82
N ASP A 136 -8.35 -1.35 -7.24
CA ASP A 136 -9.16 -0.87 -6.12
C ASP A 136 -10.52 -0.32 -6.56
N THR A 137 -10.78 -0.17 -7.87
CA THR A 137 -12.13 0.10 -8.39
C THR A 137 -13.08 -1.09 -8.20
N VAL A 138 -12.53 -2.28 -7.99
CA VAL A 138 -13.32 -3.45 -7.56
C VAL A 138 -13.59 -3.33 -6.07
N GLU A 139 -14.85 -3.53 -5.67
CA GLU A 139 -15.25 -3.47 -4.26
C GLU A 139 -14.29 -4.26 -3.38
N HIS A 140 -13.76 -3.60 -2.36
CA HIS A 140 -12.83 -4.19 -1.44
C HIS A 140 -13.07 -3.75 0.01
N GLN A 141 -12.66 -4.61 0.93
CA GLN A 141 -12.68 -4.35 2.37
C GLN A 141 -11.42 -4.92 2.99
N ALA A 142 -11.00 -4.36 4.11
CA ALA A 142 -9.78 -4.77 4.82
C ALA A 142 -10.06 -4.90 6.31
N TRP A 143 -9.33 -5.78 6.99
CA TRP A 143 -9.45 -5.97 8.43
C TRP A 143 -8.12 -6.31 9.07
N ASN A 144 -7.96 -5.86 10.31
CA ASN A 144 -6.94 -6.30 11.23
C ASN A 144 -7.62 -6.96 12.43
N ARG A 145 -7.76 -8.28 12.41
CA ARG A 145 -8.26 -9.08 13.54
C ARG A 145 -7.11 -9.72 14.33
N GLY A 146 -5.91 -9.15 14.21
CA GLY A 146 -4.76 -9.48 15.04
C GLY A 146 -4.75 -8.69 16.35
N ASP A 147 -3.70 -8.91 17.13
CA ASP A 147 -3.42 -8.31 18.44
C ASP A 147 -2.44 -7.13 18.37
N ALA A 148 -1.83 -6.90 17.22
CA ALA A 148 -0.88 -5.83 16.96
C ALA A 148 -1.32 -4.99 15.75
N GLU A 149 -0.73 -3.80 15.62
CA GLU A 149 -0.99 -2.93 14.47
C GLU A 149 -0.54 -3.59 13.16
N ARG A 150 -1.36 -3.43 12.12
CA ARG A 150 -1.03 -3.81 10.75
C ARG A 150 -0.46 -2.61 10.03
N LEU A 151 0.81 -2.73 9.60
CA LEU A 151 1.52 -1.72 8.83
C LEU A 151 1.72 -2.22 7.39
N VAL A 152 1.33 -1.39 6.43
CA VAL A 152 1.63 -1.61 5.01
C VAL A 152 2.22 -0.34 4.41
N LEU A 153 3.17 -0.48 3.48
CA LEU A 153 3.47 0.58 2.53
C LEU A 153 2.45 0.46 1.39
N LEU A 154 1.60 1.46 1.25
CA LEU A 154 0.60 1.59 0.19
C LEU A 154 1.17 2.49 -0.91
N LEU A 155 0.97 2.09 -2.16
CA LEU A 155 1.27 2.93 -3.31
C LEU A 155 0.29 2.70 -4.45
N ASP A 156 -0.10 3.80 -5.08
CA ASP A 156 -0.92 3.85 -6.29
C ASP A 156 -0.03 4.25 -7.46
N PHE A 157 -0.10 3.48 -8.54
CA PHE A 157 0.71 3.69 -9.74
C PHE A 157 -0.13 3.45 -11.00
N ASP A 158 0.26 4.06 -12.11
CA ASP A 158 -0.48 3.95 -13.37
C ASP A 158 -0.78 2.49 -13.74
N LYS A 159 -2.03 2.21 -14.12
CA LYS A 159 -2.38 0.92 -14.72
C LYS A 159 -1.56 0.78 -16.00
N PRO A 160 -0.82 -0.33 -16.19
CA PRO A 160 -0.20 -0.61 -17.47
C PRO A 160 -1.28 -0.58 -18.55
N LEU A 161 -1.04 0.14 -19.64
CA LEU A 161 -1.94 0.12 -20.79
C LEU A 161 -2.08 -1.34 -21.24
N GLN A 162 -3.29 -1.86 -21.27
CA GLN A 162 -3.53 -3.20 -21.82
C GLN A 162 -3.05 -3.20 -23.27
N GLY A 163 -1.95 -3.92 -23.55
CA GLY A 163 -1.44 -4.12 -24.92
C GLY A 163 -0.15 -3.39 -25.31
N LEU A 164 0.58 -2.75 -24.40
CA LEU A 164 1.95 -2.28 -24.66
C LEU A 164 2.92 -2.99 -23.71
N ASP A 165 3.09 -4.29 -23.94
CA ASP A 165 4.24 -5.15 -23.56
C ASP A 165 3.88 -6.62 -23.85
N ALA A 166 3.35 -6.88 -25.06
CA ALA A 166 3.46 -8.20 -25.67
C ALA A 166 4.58 -8.09 -26.69
N ASP A 167 5.80 -8.40 -26.25
CA ASP A 167 6.95 -8.77 -27.07
C ASP A 167 6.93 -8.22 -28.51
N GLU A 168 7.29 -6.95 -28.69
CA GLU A 168 7.93 -6.55 -29.93
C GLU A 168 9.41 -6.97 -29.86
N GLN A 169 9.66 -8.17 -30.39
CA GLN A 169 10.83 -8.55 -31.19
C GLN A 169 12.20 -8.01 -30.72
N HIS A 170 13.03 -8.91 -30.18
CA HIS A 170 14.27 -9.40 -30.81
C HIS A 170 14.83 -10.61 -30.07
#